data_AF-A0A8T4LYW3-F1
#
_entry.id   AF-A0A8T4LYW3-F1
#
_cell.length_a   1.000
_cell.length_b   1.000
_cell.length_c   1.000
_cell.angle_alpha   90.00
_cell.angle_beta   90.00
_cell.angle_gamma   90.00
#
_symmetry.space_group_name_H-M   'P 1'
#
loop_
_entity.id
_entity.type
_entity.pdbx_description
1 polymer ?
#
loop_
_entity_poly.entity_id
_entity_poly.type
_entity_poly.pdbx_seq_one_letter_code
_entity_poly.pdbx_strand_id
1 'polypeptide(L)'
;MLHKIKSLIESENLPFSDAKQEVPVGRGSADIVLYDKSRNPVLVFELKQPDGSPLHDPYHPDVVEQACAYASQLGVSFFVTSNMNHFVLWKTFQEGTPLLERQLLHYAAATPLEITIRQILSDLELAKAGRLSFLSIDMKFVRRLTTFHEVLWPTIIHGLEERIKKDKKFK
;
A
#
# COMPACT_ATOMS: atom_id res chain seq x y z
N MET A 1 11.03 -6.08 2.41
CA MET A 1 9.93 -6.39 1.46
C MET A 1 10.44 -6.99 0.16
N LEU A 2 11.37 -6.32 -0.56
CA LEU A 2 11.92 -6.79 -1.85
C LEU A 2 12.32 -8.27 -1.88
N HIS A 3 13.15 -8.71 -0.93
CA HIS A 3 13.60 -10.11 -0.84
C HIS A 3 12.43 -11.10 -0.77
N LYS A 4 11.39 -10.79 0.01
CA LYS A 4 10.19 -11.63 0.13
C LYS A 4 9.44 -11.73 -1.20
N ILE A 5 9.28 -10.60 -1.90
CA ILE A 5 8.68 -10.58 -3.24
C ILE A 5 9.47 -11.46 -4.21
N LYS A 6 10.80 -11.29 -4.29
CA LYS A 6 11.65 -12.09 -5.21
C LYS A 6 11.57 -13.59 -4.90
N SER A 7 11.63 -13.96 -3.61
CA SER A 7 11.52 -15.35 -3.19
C SER A 7 10.17 -15.98 -3.56
N LEU A 8 9.06 -15.23 -3.46
CA LEU A 8 7.74 -15.69 -3.90
C LEU A 8 7.68 -15.88 -5.42
N ILE A 9 8.25 -14.94 -6.19
CA ILE A 9 8.32 -15.04 -7.66
C ILE A 9 9.05 -16.32 -8.08
N GLU A 10 10.21 -16.59 -7.48
CA GLU A 10 11.06 -17.76 -7.78
C GLU A 10 10.39 -19.07 -7.34
N SER A 11 9.84 -19.13 -6.13
CA SER A 11 9.30 -20.37 -5.56
C SER A 11 7.94 -20.80 -6.12
N GLU A 12 7.13 -19.85 -6.60
CA GLU A 12 5.76 -20.12 -7.05
C GLU A 12 5.58 -20.00 -8.56
N ASN A 13 6.65 -19.75 -9.32
CA ASN A 13 6.62 -19.58 -10.78
C ASN A 13 5.52 -18.60 -11.25
N LEU A 14 5.38 -17.49 -10.53
CA LEU A 14 4.40 -16.44 -10.82
C LEU A 14 4.66 -15.81 -12.21
N PRO A 15 3.68 -15.11 -12.82
CA PRO A 15 3.86 -14.45 -14.12
C PRO A 15 4.74 -13.18 -14.08
N PHE A 16 5.63 -13.08 -13.10
CA PHE A 16 6.55 -11.95 -12.88
C PHE A 16 7.99 -12.39 -13.11
N SER A 17 8.85 -11.48 -13.56
CA SER A 17 10.27 -11.76 -13.75
C SER A 17 11.13 -11.33 -12.57
N ASP A 18 10.84 -10.16 -12.00
CA ASP A 18 11.70 -9.50 -11.03
C ASP A 18 10.94 -8.39 -10.29
N ALA A 19 11.51 -7.96 -9.17
CA ALA A 19 11.17 -6.71 -8.51
C ALA A 19 12.44 -5.89 -8.27
N LYS A 20 12.37 -4.57 -8.41
CA LYS A 20 13.50 -3.66 -8.17
C LYS A 20 13.12 -2.61 -7.15
N GLN A 21 14.09 -2.19 -6.34
CA GLN A 21 13.91 -1.15 -5.35
C GLN A 21 14.52 0.18 -5.83
N GLU A 22 14.00 1.31 -5.34
CA GLU A 22 14.50 2.65 -5.65
C GLU A 22 14.61 2.89 -7.17
N VAL A 23 13.53 2.60 -7.88
CA VAL A 23 13.47 2.78 -9.34
C VAL A 23 13.26 4.27 -9.65
N PRO A 24 14.18 4.92 -10.39
CA PRO A 24 14.03 6.34 -10.73
C PRO A 24 12.78 6.59 -11.57
N VAL A 25 11.97 7.58 -11.17
CA VAL A 25 10.79 8.02 -11.91
C VAL A 25 10.73 9.55 -11.92
N GLY A 26 11.08 10.14 -13.06
CA GLY A 26 11.18 11.59 -13.19
C GLY A 26 12.25 12.17 -12.24
N ARG A 27 11.81 12.96 -11.26
CA ARG A 27 12.69 13.55 -10.21
C ARG A 27 12.69 12.76 -8.90
N GLY A 28 11.84 11.73 -8.78
CA GLY A 28 11.70 10.90 -7.59
C GLY A 28 12.17 9.48 -7.83
N SER A 29 11.88 8.62 -6.87
CA SER A 29 12.20 7.19 -6.92
C SER A 29 11.05 6.40 -6.31
N ALA A 30 10.53 5.42 -7.04
CA ALA A 30 9.52 4.51 -6.53
C ALA A 30 10.18 3.45 -5.65
N ASP A 31 9.59 3.17 -4.47
CA ASP A 31 10.21 2.27 -3.50
C ASP A 31 10.41 0.87 -4.08
N ILE A 32 9.38 0.26 -4.67
CA ILE A 32 9.50 -1.02 -5.37
C ILE A 32 8.68 -1.01 -6.66
N VAL A 33 9.24 -1.54 -7.75
CA VAL A 33 8.53 -1.80 -9.01
C VAL A 33 8.64 -3.29 -9.34
N LEU A 34 7.49 -3.90 -9.61
CA LEU A 34 7.36 -5.28 -10.06
C LEU A 34 7.32 -5.33 -11.60
N TYR A 35 7.97 -6.33 -12.18
CA TYR A 35 8.07 -6.52 -13.63
C TYR A 35 7.48 -7.87 -14.07
N ASP A 36 6.80 -7.89 -15.21
CA ASP A 36 6.33 -9.12 -15.86
C ASP A 36 7.46 -9.89 -16.56
N LYS A 37 7.18 -11.09 -17.05
CA LYS A 37 8.14 -11.92 -17.82
C LYS A 37 8.69 -11.23 -19.09
N SER A 38 8.00 -10.21 -19.61
CA SER A 38 8.44 -9.39 -20.74
C SER A 38 9.29 -8.18 -20.31
N ARG A 39 9.58 -8.04 -19.00
CA ARG A 39 10.32 -6.94 -18.37
C ARG A 39 9.60 -5.58 -18.43
N ASN A 40 8.28 -5.58 -18.57
CA ASN A 40 7.47 -4.37 -18.44
C ASN A 40 7.09 -4.15 -16.97
N PRO A 41 7.05 -2.91 -16.47
CA PRO A 41 6.58 -2.63 -15.12
C PRO A 41 5.07 -2.90 -15.03
N VAL A 42 4.64 -3.55 -13.95
CA VAL A 42 3.24 -3.98 -13.77
C VAL A 42 2.60 -3.60 -12.43
N LEU A 43 3.42 -3.27 -11.43
CA LEU A 43 2.94 -2.76 -10.14
C LEU A 43 3.99 -1.87 -9.50
N VAL A 44 3.57 -0.75 -8.92
CA VAL A 44 4.40 0.11 -8.09
C VAL A 44 4.00 -0.05 -6.63
N PHE A 45 4.96 -0.09 -5.71
CA PHE A 45 4.74 0.04 -4.27
C PHE A 45 5.36 1.35 -3.78
N GLU A 46 4.60 2.08 -2.96
CA GLU A 46 5.07 3.20 -2.13
C GLU A 46 4.91 2.78 -0.67
N LEU A 47 5.99 2.83 0.09
CA LEU A 47 6.12 2.29 1.43
C LEU A 47 6.45 3.40 2.43
N LYS A 48 5.72 3.44 3.53
CA LYS A 48 5.99 4.27 4.70
C LYS A 48 6.29 3.41 5.92
N GLN A 49 6.99 3.99 6.89
CA GLN A 49 7.30 3.30 8.14
C GLN A 49 6.06 3.27 9.05
N PRO A 50 5.82 2.19 9.82
CA PRO A 50 4.75 2.10 10.80
C PRO A 50 5.12 2.85 12.09
N ASP A 51 5.31 4.16 12.03
CA ASP A 51 5.76 4.99 13.16
C ASP A 51 4.61 5.70 13.91
N GLY A 52 3.36 5.41 13.55
CA GLY A 52 2.18 6.05 14.13
C GLY A 52 1.94 7.49 13.65
N SER A 53 2.69 7.95 12.63
CA SER A 53 2.43 9.22 11.98
C SER A 53 1.21 9.12 11.05
N PRO A 54 0.19 9.98 11.18
CA PRO A 54 -0.92 10.04 10.22
C PRO A 54 -0.48 10.35 8.79
N LEU A 55 0.67 11.01 8.62
CA LEU A 55 1.27 11.28 7.30
C LEU A 55 1.75 10.00 6.61
N HIS A 56 1.93 8.93 7.37
CA HIS A 56 2.33 7.61 6.88
C HIS A 56 1.14 6.65 6.72
N ASP A 57 -0.10 7.11 6.93
CA ASP A 57 -1.29 6.33 6.58
C ASP A 57 -1.28 5.99 5.08
N PRO A 58 -1.52 4.74 4.66
CA PRO A 58 -1.56 4.38 3.24
C PRO A 58 -2.68 5.08 2.45
N TYR A 59 -3.67 5.66 3.12
CA TYR A 59 -4.72 6.49 2.54
C TYR A 59 -4.43 7.98 2.58
N HIS A 60 -3.31 8.41 3.16
CA HIS A 60 -2.94 9.81 3.19
C HIS A 60 -2.83 10.36 1.75
N PRO A 61 -3.47 11.50 1.41
CA PRO A 61 -3.52 12.01 0.04
C PRO A 61 -2.14 12.08 -0.63
N ASP A 62 -1.14 12.65 0.04
CA ASP A 62 0.21 12.77 -0.49
C ASP A 62 0.87 11.42 -0.83
N VAL A 63 0.61 10.39 -0.02
CA VAL A 63 1.15 9.03 -0.26
C VAL A 63 0.49 8.40 -1.49
N VAL A 64 -0.83 8.55 -1.61
CA VAL A 64 -1.60 8.02 -2.74
C VAL A 64 -1.27 8.77 -4.03
N GLU A 65 -1.16 10.10 -3.97
CA GLU A 65 -0.81 10.95 -5.11
C GLU A 65 0.61 10.67 -5.61
N GLN A 66 1.58 10.53 -4.70
CA GLN A 66 2.95 10.16 -5.06
C GLN A 66 3.01 8.80 -5.78
N ALA A 67 2.39 7.77 -5.19
CA ALA A 67 2.37 6.43 -5.78
C ALA A 67 1.66 6.42 -7.15
N CYS A 68 0.53 7.13 -7.27
CA CYS A 68 -0.21 7.28 -8.51
C CYS A 68 0.61 8.00 -9.58
N ALA A 69 1.35 9.05 -9.20
CA ALA A 69 2.21 9.79 -10.12
C ALA A 69 3.35 8.92 -10.66
N TYR A 70 3.96 8.09 -9.82
CA TYR A 70 4.98 7.14 -10.26
C TYR A 70 4.40 6.08 -11.20
N ALA A 71 3.28 5.47 -10.83
CA ALA A 71 2.62 4.48 -11.67
C ALA A 71 2.19 5.06 -13.02
N SER A 72 1.67 6.29 -13.05
CA SER A 72 1.29 6.99 -14.27
C SER A 72 2.49 7.24 -15.19
N GLN A 73 3.60 7.72 -14.64
CA GLN A 73 4.83 7.98 -15.41
C GLN A 73 5.47 6.69 -15.95
N LEU A 74 5.36 5.58 -15.22
CA LEU A 74 5.83 4.27 -15.66
C LEU A 74 4.84 3.54 -16.59
N GLY A 75 3.66 4.12 -16.86
CA GLY A 75 2.62 3.50 -17.70
C GLY A 75 1.97 2.26 -17.07
N VAL A 76 1.94 2.20 -15.74
CA VAL A 76 1.48 1.03 -14.97
C VAL A 76 0.02 1.21 -14.54
N SER A 77 -0.79 0.17 -14.70
CA SER A 77 -2.24 0.22 -14.41
C SER A 77 -2.60 0.19 -12.92
N PHE A 78 -1.68 -0.26 -12.05
CA PHE A 78 -1.94 -0.44 -10.63
C PHE A 78 -0.77 0.03 -9.77
N PHE A 79 -1.08 0.40 -8.52
CA PHE A 79 -0.09 0.69 -7.50
C PHE A 79 -0.59 0.28 -6.11
N VAL A 80 0.35 0.15 -5.18
CA VAL A 80 0.10 -0.16 -3.77
C VAL A 80 0.69 0.94 -2.90
N THR A 81 -0.09 1.40 -1.93
CA THR A 81 0.42 2.19 -0.80
C THR A 81 0.43 1.33 0.45
N SER A 82 1.44 1.50 1.30
CA SER A 82 1.55 0.71 2.53
C SER A 82 2.30 1.44 3.63
N ASN A 83 1.88 1.22 4.87
CA ASN A 83 2.64 1.55 6.07
C ASN A 83 3.23 0.30 6.74
N MET A 84 3.41 -0.79 5.98
CA MET A 84 3.80 -2.14 6.43
C MET A 84 2.78 -2.90 7.28
N ASN A 85 1.84 -2.23 7.94
CA ASN A 85 0.72 -2.86 8.66
C ASN A 85 -0.51 -3.04 7.78
N HIS A 86 -0.71 -2.13 6.83
CA HIS A 86 -1.80 -2.14 5.87
C HIS A 86 -1.25 -1.99 4.46
N PHE A 87 -1.91 -2.66 3.51
CA PHE A 87 -1.63 -2.58 2.08
C PHE A 87 -2.91 -2.22 1.35
N VAL A 88 -2.85 -1.24 0.46
CA VAL A 88 -4.01 -0.83 -0.33
C VAL A 88 -3.66 -0.91 -1.79
N LEU A 89 -4.42 -1.68 -2.56
CA LEU A 89 -4.26 -1.83 -4.00
C LEU A 89 -5.19 -0.87 -4.74
N TRP A 90 -4.64 -0.12 -5.68
CA TRP A 90 -5.31 0.96 -6.40
C TRP A 90 -5.23 0.76 -7.92
N LYS A 91 -6.22 1.28 -8.65
CA LYS A 91 -6.06 1.59 -10.08
C LYS A 91 -5.40 2.95 -10.26
N THR A 92 -4.41 3.01 -11.15
CA THR A 92 -3.77 4.27 -11.54
C THR A 92 -4.77 5.21 -12.22
N PHE A 93 -5.53 4.70 -13.20
CA PHE A 93 -6.53 5.47 -13.92
C PHE A 93 -7.87 4.72 -13.99
N GLN A 94 -8.95 5.47 -13.78
CA GLN A 94 -10.32 5.03 -14.03
C GLN A 94 -11.15 6.26 -14.38
N GLU A 95 -11.75 6.25 -15.56
CA GLU A 95 -12.56 7.36 -16.06
C GLU A 95 -13.72 7.68 -15.10
N GLY A 96 -14.01 8.96 -14.93
CA GLY A 96 -15.08 9.45 -14.06
C GLY A 96 -14.90 9.15 -12.57
N THR A 97 -13.79 8.55 -12.14
CA THR A 97 -13.57 8.11 -10.75
C THR A 97 -12.43 8.89 -10.10
N PRO A 98 -12.68 9.64 -9.01
CA PRO A 98 -11.63 10.32 -8.23
C PRO A 98 -10.60 9.34 -7.65
N LEU A 99 -9.35 9.79 -7.45
CA LEU A 99 -8.23 8.93 -7.06
C LEU A 99 -8.51 8.07 -5.80
N LEU A 100 -9.02 8.68 -4.72
CA LEU A 100 -9.33 7.95 -3.48
C LEU A 100 -10.46 6.93 -3.63
N GLU A 101 -11.28 7.02 -4.68
CA GLU A 101 -12.31 6.03 -4.99
C GLU A 101 -11.81 4.89 -5.87
N ARG A 102 -10.61 5.03 -6.47
CA ARG A 102 -9.96 3.99 -7.30
C ARG A 102 -9.37 2.82 -6.50
N GLN A 103 -9.56 2.83 -5.18
CA GLN A 103 -9.22 1.68 -4.32
C GLN A 103 -9.92 0.42 -4.84
N LEU A 104 -9.17 -0.67 -4.97
CA LEU A 104 -9.70 -1.98 -5.28
C LEU A 104 -9.85 -2.81 -4.02
N LEU A 105 -8.75 -2.98 -3.28
CA LEU A 105 -8.65 -3.88 -2.13
C LEU A 105 -7.81 -3.27 -1.02
N HIS A 106 -8.04 -3.76 0.20
CA HIS A 106 -7.29 -3.44 1.40
C HIS A 106 -6.91 -4.74 2.10
N TYR A 107 -5.67 -4.85 2.55
CA TYR A 107 -5.15 -5.99 3.28
C TYR A 107 -4.50 -5.54 4.58
N ALA A 108 -4.82 -6.22 5.68
CA ALA A 108 -3.99 -6.17 6.87
C ALA A 108 -2.76 -7.08 6.66
N ALA A 109 -1.62 -6.67 7.19
CA ALA A 109 -0.40 -7.45 7.16
C ALA A 109 -0.55 -8.70 8.04
N ALA A 110 -0.36 -9.87 7.44
CA ALA A 110 -0.29 -11.13 8.15
C ALA A 110 1.14 -11.40 8.63
N THR A 111 1.25 -12.30 9.61
CA THR A 111 2.54 -12.86 10.03
C THR A 111 2.54 -14.35 9.69
N PRO A 112 3.42 -14.83 8.77
CA PRO A 112 4.45 -14.07 8.04
C PRO A 112 3.89 -13.17 6.91
N LEU A 113 4.59 -12.07 6.64
CA LEU A 113 4.19 -11.04 5.65
C LEU A 113 4.02 -11.58 4.23
N GLU A 114 4.74 -12.65 3.90
CA GLU A 114 4.67 -13.39 2.63
C GLU A 114 3.24 -13.79 2.26
N ILE A 115 2.39 -14.08 3.25
CA ILE A 115 0.98 -14.42 3.03
C ILE A 115 0.25 -13.24 2.38
N THR A 116 0.42 -12.03 2.94
CA THR A 116 -0.22 -10.82 2.40
C THR A 116 0.35 -10.46 1.03
N ILE A 117 1.67 -10.56 0.84
CA ILE A 117 2.30 -10.28 -0.47
C ILE A 117 1.78 -11.25 -1.54
N ARG A 118 1.72 -12.55 -1.23
CA ARG A 118 1.17 -13.56 -2.14
C ARG A 118 -0.27 -13.24 -2.53
N GLN A 119 -1.11 -12.87 -1.56
CA GLN A 119 -2.48 -12.48 -1.81
C GLN A 119 -2.56 -11.27 -2.76
N ILE A 120 -1.78 -10.22 -2.52
CA ILE A 120 -1.72 -9.04 -3.39
C ILE A 120 -1.33 -9.41 -4.82
N LEU A 121 -0.32 -10.27 -4.99
CA LEU A 121 0.14 -10.69 -6.32
C LEU A 121 -0.90 -11.54 -7.07
N SER A 122 -1.61 -12.42 -6.36
CA SER A 122 -2.73 -13.18 -6.93
C SER A 122 -3.88 -12.27 -7.35
N ASP A 123 -4.28 -11.34 -6.47
CA ASP A 123 -5.39 -10.43 -6.74
C ASP A 123 -5.06 -9.42 -7.83
N LEU A 124 -3.78 -9.04 -8.00
CA LEU A 124 -3.30 -8.24 -9.13
C LEU A 124 -3.59 -8.94 -10.46
N GLU A 125 -3.32 -10.24 -10.58
CA GLU A 125 -3.59 -10.98 -11.82
C GLU A 125 -5.09 -11.10 -12.10
N LEU A 126 -5.91 -11.30 -11.05
CA LEU A 126 -7.37 -11.25 -11.18
C LEU A 126 -7.86 -9.86 -11.61
N ALA A 127 -7.27 -8.78 -11.07
CA ALA A 127 -7.59 -7.41 -11.44
C ALA A 127 -7.21 -7.12 -12.90
N LYS A 128 -6.03 -7.55 -13.35
CA LYS A 128 -5.58 -7.45 -14.75
C LYS A 128 -6.50 -8.20 -15.71
N ALA A 129 -7.04 -9.35 -15.28
CA ALA A 129 -8.01 -10.12 -16.06
C ALA A 129 -9.44 -9.57 -16.00
N GLY A 130 -9.70 -8.50 -15.23
CA GLY A 130 -11.05 -7.95 -15.04
C GLY A 130 -11.98 -8.86 -14.23
N ARG A 131 -11.44 -9.81 -13.46
CA ARG A 131 -12.19 -10.85 -12.73
C ARG A 131 -12.35 -10.57 -11.24
N LEU A 132 -11.85 -9.43 -10.77
CA LEU A 132 -11.86 -9.08 -9.36
C LEU A 132 -13.12 -8.28 -9.01
N SER A 133 -13.83 -8.69 -7.95
CA SER A 133 -14.89 -7.88 -7.33
C SER A 133 -14.26 -6.83 -6.41
N PHE A 134 -14.71 -5.58 -6.53
CA PHE A 134 -14.16 -4.47 -5.76
C PHE A 134 -14.94 -4.26 -4.46
N LEU A 135 -14.28 -3.64 -3.49
CA LEU A 135 -14.94 -3.18 -2.27
C LEU A 135 -16.09 -2.21 -2.61
N SER A 136 -17.22 -2.36 -1.92
CA SER A 136 -18.30 -1.36 -1.96
C SER A 136 -17.82 -0.02 -1.39
N ILE A 137 -18.51 1.06 -1.75
CA ILE A 137 -18.20 2.42 -1.27
C ILE A 137 -18.19 2.47 0.27
N ASP A 138 -19.18 1.86 0.92
CA ASP A 138 -19.27 1.80 2.38
C ASP A 138 -18.05 1.12 2.99
N MET A 139 -17.62 0.00 2.41
CA MET A 139 -16.45 -0.72 2.91
C MET A 139 -15.16 0.08 2.71
N LYS A 140 -15.02 0.83 1.61
CA LYS A 140 -13.87 1.74 1.41
C LYS A 140 -13.84 2.84 2.47
N PHE A 141 -14.99 3.40 2.83
CA PHE A 141 -15.09 4.38 3.90
C PHE A 141 -14.71 3.76 5.26
N VAL A 142 -15.31 2.62 5.62
CA VAL A 142 -15.02 1.93 6.87
C VAL A 142 -13.53 1.60 6.99
N ARG A 143 -12.90 1.05 5.94
CA ARG A 143 -11.47 0.73 5.96
C ARG A 143 -10.59 1.95 6.18
N ARG A 144 -10.88 3.07 5.51
CA ARG A 144 -10.14 4.33 5.71
C ARG A 144 -10.23 4.82 7.15
N LEU A 145 -11.43 4.81 7.72
CA LEU A 145 -11.63 5.24 9.11
C LEU A 145 -10.94 4.31 10.11
N THR A 146 -11.02 2.99 9.90
CA THR A 146 -10.33 1.99 10.74
C THR A 146 -8.82 2.19 10.70
N THR A 147 -8.23 2.31 9.51
CA THR A 147 -6.78 2.51 9.37
C THR A 147 -6.32 3.83 9.97
N PHE A 148 -7.07 4.92 9.76
CA PHE A 148 -6.76 6.20 10.38
C PHE A 148 -6.73 6.10 11.90
N HIS A 149 -7.72 5.42 12.50
CA HIS A 149 -7.75 5.16 13.93
C HIS A 149 -6.55 4.32 14.39
N GLU A 150 -6.23 3.23 13.69
CA GLU A 150 -5.10 2.35 14.02
C GLU A 150 -3.74 3.06 13.93
N VAL A 151 -3.57 3.96 12.96
CA VAL A 151 -2.36 4.76 12.79
C VAL A 151 -2.24 5.84 13.87
N LEU A 152 -3.34 6.54 14.19
CA LEU A 152 -3.32 7.68 15.11
C LEU A 152 -3.31 7.27 16.58
N TRP A 153 -3.97 6.17 16.93
CA TRP A 153 -4.21 5.73 18.31
C TRP A 153 -2.92 5.60 19.16
N PRO A 154 -1.82 4.99 18.67
CA PRO A 154 -0.59 4.87 19.45
C PRO A 154 -0.03 6.22 19.91
N THR A 155 -0.08 7.23 19.03
CA THR A 155 0.41 8.58 19.34
C THR A 155 -0.46 9.27 20.38
N ILE A 156 -1.78 9.10 20.30
CA ILE A 156 -2.71 9.65 21.31
C ILE A 156 -2.45 9.03 22.69
N ILE A 157 -2.36 7.69 22.76
CA ILE A 157 -2.12 6.98 24.02
C ILE A 157 -0.78 7.39 24.62
N HIS A 158 0.29 7.42 23.82
CA HIS A 158 1.60 7.86 24.29
C HIS A 158 1.56 9.30 24.85
N GLY A 159 0.88 10.21 24.16
CA GLY A 159 0.71 11.59 24.64
C GLY A 159 -0.08 11.69 25.96
N LEU A 160 -1.11 10.87 26.13
CA LEU A 160 -1.89 10.79 27.37
C LEU A 160 -1.06 10.22 28.52
N GLU A 161 -0.33 9.11 28.30
CA GLU A 161 0.55 8.51 29.31
C GLU A 161 1.63 9.48 29.78
N GLU A 162 2.27 10.19 28.85
CA GLU A 162 3.29 11.19 29.18
C GLU A 162 2.72 12.35 29.99
N ARG A 163 1.47 12.76 29.70
CA ARG A 163 0.79 13.81 30.46
C ARG A 163 0.44 13.34 31.88
N ILE A 164 -0.05 12.12 32.04
CA ILE A 164 -0.36 11.53 33.36
C ILE A 164 0.90 11.45 34.24
N LYS A 165 2.05 11.04 33.68
CA LYS A 165 3.31 10.96 34.44
C LYS A 165 3.79 12.32 34.96
N LYS A 166 3.55 13.38 34.19
CA LYS A 166 4.04 14.75 34.45
C LYS A 166 3.10 15.56 35.33
N ASP A 167 1.80 15.27 35.33
CA ASP A 167 0.82 16.04 36.08
C ASP A 167 0.78 15.62 37.56
N LYS A 168 1.25 16.51 38.44
CA LYS A 168 1.23 16.29 39.90
C LYS A 168 -0.19 16.23 40.49
N LYS A 169 -1.22 16.69 39.77
CA LYS A 169 -2.63 16.63 40.23
C LYS A 169 -3.29 15.28 39.96
N PHE A 170 -2.67 14.43 39.15
CA PHE A 170 -3.16 13.07 38.83
C PHE A 170 -2.35 11.96 39.53
N LYS A 171 -1.36 12.32 40.35
CA LYS A 171 -0.67 11.39 41.26
C LYS A 171 -1.29 11.41 42.64
#